data_AF-A0A963E3P6-F1
#
_entry.id   AF-A0A963E3P6-F1
#
_cell.length_a   1.000
_cell.length_b   1.000
_cell.length_c   1.000
_cell.angle_alpha   90.00
_cell.angle_beta   90.00
_cell.angle_gamma   90.00
#
_symmetry.space_group_name_H-M   'P 1'
#
loop_
_entity.id
_entity.type
_entity.pdbx_description
1 polymer ?
#
loop_
_entity_poly.entity_id
_entity_poly.type
_entity_poly.pdbx_seq_one_letter_code
_entity_poly.pdbx_strand_id
1 'polypeptide(L)'
;GRHATLTSTYPPGRFGALDIQNRQVMNFKEKPKGDGAMINGGFFVMSPDVLKYVKNDSTVWEQEPLMNLASDKQLMAYEHHGFWQPMDTLRDKQLLEDLWTSGKAPWKMWE
;
A
#
# COMPACT_ATOMS: atom_id res chain seq x y z
N GLY A 1 -3.25 23.73 -0.90
CA GLY A 1 -3.36 22.27 -0.72
C GLY A 1 -2.89 21.89 0.68
N ARG A 2 -2.95 20.61 1.05
CA ARG A 2 -2.28 20.07 2.25
C ARG A 2 -0.82 19.76 1.94
N HIS A 3 0.03 19.60 2.96
CA HIS A 3 1.46 19.40 2.75
C HIS A 3 1.82 18.06 2.10
N ALA A 4 1.06 16.99 2.35
CA ALA A 4 1.29 15.68 1.76
C ALA A 4 -0.01 14.98 1.39
N THR A 5 0.02 14.22 0.30
CA THR A 5 -0.98 13.20 -0.06
C THR A 5 -0.25 11.90 -0.31
N LEU A 6 -0.72 10.80 0.28
CA LEU A 6 -0.22 9.46 0.01
C LEU A 6 -1.26 8.65 -0.75
N THR A 7 -0.82 7.69 -1.53
CA THR A 7 -1.72 6.72 -2.15
C THR A 7 -2.04 5.61 -1.15
N SER A 8 -3.31 5.45 -0.81
CA SER A 8 -3.78 4.30 -0.04
C SER A 8 -4.12 3.15 -0.98
N THR A 9 -3.75 1.92 -0.63
CA THR A 9 -3.92 0.73 -1.48
C THR A 9 -4.41 -0.46 -0.66
N TYR A 10 -4.93 -1.48 -1.33
CA TYR A 10 -5.19 -2.75 -0.66
C TYR A 10 -3.92 -3.60 -0.62
N PRO A 11 -3.55 -4.13 0.55
CA PRO A 11 -2.43 -5.05 0.63
C PRO A 11 -2.76 -6.35 -0.12
N PRO A 12 -1.76 -7.04 -0.71
CA PRO A 12 -1.96 -8.40 -1.19
C PRO A 12 -2.37 -9.28 0.00
N GLY A 13 -3.39 -10.12 -0.21
CA GLY A 13 -3.82 -11.07 0.82
C GLY A 13 -2.65 -12.00 1.18
N ARG A 14 -2.19 -11.94 2.43
CA ARG A 14 -1.10 -12.81 2.90
C ARG A 14 -1.58 -14.23 3.23
N PHE A 15 -2.83 -14.33 3.69
CA PHE A 15 -3.45 -15.57 4.14
C PHE A 15 -4.80 -15.79 3.45
N GLY A 16 -5.29 -17.04 3.49
CA GLY A 16 -6.66 -17.35 3.10
C GLY A 16 -7.65 -16.74 4.09
N ALA A 17 -8.69 -16.07 3.59
CA ALA A 17 -9.79 -15.58 4.38
C ALA A 17 -10.85 -16.67 4.54
N LEU A 18 -11.39 -16.78 5.75
CA LEU A 18 -12.45 -17.71 6.11
C LEU A 18 -13.72 -16.92 6.42
N ASP A 19 -14.81 -17.26 5.77
CA ASP A 19 -16.15 -16.92 6.24
C ASP A 19 -16.61 -18.06 7.16
N ILE A 20 -16.77 -17.79 8.45
CA ILE A 20 -17.14 -18.79 9.46
C ILE A 20 -18.46 -18.42 10.11
N GLN A 21 -19.45 -19.32 10.03
CA GLN A 21 -20.72 -19.20 10.74
C GLN A 21 -20.93 -20.41 11.63
N ASN A 22 -21.29 -20.21 12.90
CA ASN A 22 -21.53 -21.29 13.87
C ASN A 22 -20.38 -22.33 13.95
N ARG A 23 -19.12 -21.88 13.82
CA ARG A 23 -17.90 -22.72 13.77
C ARG A 23 -17.76 -23.59 12.50
N GLN A 24 -18.60 -23.39 11.49
CA GLN A 24 -18.48 -23.99 10.17
C GLN A 24 -17.90 -22.99 9.17
N VAL A 25 -16.88 -23.40 8.41
CA VAL A 25 -16.34 -22.59 7.30
C VAL A 25 -17.34 -22.65 6.15
N MET A 26 -17.95 -21.51 5.85
CA MET A 26 -18.91 -21.33 4.76
C MET A 26 -18.20 -21.02 3.45
N ASN A 27 -17.10 -20.29 3.50
CA ASN A 27 -16.29 -19.96 2.34
C ASN A 27 -14.80 -19.89 2.70
N PHE A 28 -13.94 -20.34 1.79
CA PHE A 28 -12.49 -20.24 1.87
C PHE A 28 -11.99 -19.50 0.63
N LYS A 29 -11.43 -18.31 0.82
CA LYS A 29 -10.85 -17.53 -0.27
C LYS A 29 -9.36 -17.44 -0.05
N GLU A 30 -8.58 -18.10 -0.91
CA GLU A 30 -7.11 -18.02 -0.81
C GLU A 30 -6.65 -16.64 -1.26
N LYS A 31 -6.06 -15.87 -0.34
CA LYS A 31 -5.47 -14.54 -0.59
C LYS A 31 -6.42 -13.54 -1.28
N PRO A 32 -7.60 -13.24 -0.72
CA PRO A 32 -8.46 -12.22 -1.29
C PRO A 32 -7.73 -10.88 -1.36
N LYS A 33 -7.95 -10.16 -2.47
CA LYS A 33 -7.64 -8.74 -2.51
C LYS A 33 -8.66 -8.00 -1.64
N GLY A 34 -8.18 -7.23 -0.66
CA GLY A 34 -8.98 -6.18 -0.03
C GLY A 34 -9.92 -6.58 1.12
N ASP A 35 -9.66 -7.68 1.85
CA ASP A 35 -10.43 -8.04 3.06
C ASP A 35 -10.02 -7.23 4.32
N GLY A 36 -9.23 -6.18 4.16
CA GLY A 36 -8.71 -5.34 5.24
C GLY A 36 -8.69 -3.86 4.90
N ALA A 37 -8.36 -3.04 5.89
CA ALA A 37 -8.19 -1.60 5.72
C ALA A 37 -7.11 -1.28 4.68
N MET A 38 -7.28 -0.16 3.97
CA MET A 38 -6.26 0.33 3.04
C MET A 38 -4.99 0.71 3.81
N ILE A 39 -3.84 0.47 3.18
CA ILE A 39 -2.51 0.75 3.74
C ILE A 39 -1.82 1.86 2.97
N ASN A 40 -0.72 2.40 3.51
CA ASN A 40 0.15 3.30 2.78
C ASN A 40 0.86 2.57 1.63
N GLY A 41 0.55 2.95 0.38
CA GLY A 41 1.12 2.39 -0.83
C GLY A 41 2.38 3.09 -1.35
N GLY A 42 2.86 4.13 -0.65
CA GLY A 42 4.17 4.75 -0.87
C GLY A 42 4.26 5.83 -1.96
N PHE A 43 3.27 5.97 -2.84
CA PHE A 43 3.28 7.02 -3.86
C PHE A 43 2.77 8.35 -3.27
N PHE A 44 3.70 9.27 -3.01
CA PHE A 44 3.43 10.56 -2.38
C PHE A 44 3.43 11.73 -3.37
N VAL A 45 2.56 12.72 -3.11
CA VAL A 45 2.63 14.08 -3.66
C VAL A 45 2.83 15.04 -2.49
N MET A 46 3.91 15.80 -2.49
CA MET A 46 4.31 16.60 -1.33
C MET A 46 4.73 18.01 -1.72
N SER A 47 4.37 18.97 -0.86
CA SER A 47 4.97 20.31 -0.87
C SER A 47 6.33 20.28 -0.13
N PRO A 48 7.29 21.16 -0.47
CA PRO A 48 8.56 21.26 0.26
C PRO A 48 8.43 21.50 1.78
N ASP A 49 7.30 22.05 2.23
CA ASP A 49 7.02 22.27 3.66
C ASP A 49 7.07 20.98 4.50
N VAL A 50 6.94 19.79 3.90
CA VAL A 50 7.10 18.52 4.62
C VAL A 50 8.49 18.35 5.24
N LEU A 51 9.51 19.04 4.71
CA LEU A 51 10.87 19.00 5.24
C LEU A 51 10.95 19.56 6.66
N LYS A 52 10.00 20.41 7.08
CA LYS A 52 9.89 20.90 8.47
C LYS A 52 9.63 19.77 9.47
N TYR A 53 9.11 18.65 9.01
CA TYR A 53 8.85 17.45 9.82
C TYR A 53 10.05 16.51 9.87
N VAL A 54 11.12 16.75 9.10
CA VAL A 54 12.33 15.94 9.05
C VAL A 54 13.41 16.61 9.89
N LYS A 55 13.86 15.95 10.96
CA LYS A 55 14.82 16.54 11.91
C LYS A 55 16.27 16.37 11.47
N ASN A 56 16.62 15.18 10.99
CA ASN A 56 17.96 14.75 10.59
C ASN A 56 17.91 13.40 9.87
N ASP A 57 19.08 12.88 9.47
CA ASP A 57 19.23 11.64 8.72
C ASP A 57 18.71 10.38 9.44
N SER A 58 18.56 10.41 10.76
CA SER A 58 17.96 9.30 11.53
C SER A 58 16.43 9.35 11.56
N THR A 59 15.82 10.34 10.90
CA THR A 59 14.36 10.47 10.86
C THR A 59 13.78 9.42 9.92
N VAL A 60 12.99 8.49 10.47
CA VAL A 60 12.21 7.54 9.69
C VAL A 60 10.93 8.23 9.23
N TRP A 61 10.76 8.39 7.92
CA TRP A 61 9.63 9.10 7.31
C TRP A 61 8.27 8.57 7.79
N GLU A 62 8.12 7.25 7.84
CA GLU A 62 6.88 6.56 8.19
C GLU A 62 6.52 6.63 9.69
N GLN A 63 7.39 7.21 10.52
CA GLN A 63 7.15 7.39 11.95
C GLN A 63 6.69 8.81 12.27
N GLU A 64 7.49 9.57 13.02
CA GLU A 64 7.15 10.91 13.50
C GLU A 64 6.65 11.84 12.37
N PRO A 65 7.26 11.89 11.17
CA PRO A 65 6.82 12.82 10.13
C PRO A 65 5.39 12.56 9.65
N LEU A 66 5.07 11.32 9.24
CA LEU A 66 3.71 10.99 8.79
C LEU A 66 2.68 11.09 9.92
N MET A 67 3.03 10.67 11.15
CA MET A 67 2.15 10.81 12.31
C MET A 67 1.82 12.28 12.60
N ASN A 68 2.83 13.16 12.57
CA ASN A 68 2.65 14.59 12.81
C ASN A 68 1.89 15.27 11.67
N LEU A 69 2.19 14.94 10.40
CA LEU A 69 1.42 15.44 9.26
C LEU A 69 -0.07 15.04 9.36
N ALA A 70 -0.37 13.82 9.80
CA ALA A 70 -1.74 13.37 10.02
C ALA A 70 -2.40 14.13 11.19
N SER A 71 -1.71 14.24 12.33
CA SER A 71 -2.17 14.99 13.51
C SER A 71 -2.48 16.45 13.19
N ASP A 72 -1.62 17.09 12.38
CA ASP A 72 -1.75 18.48 11.94
C ASP A 72 -2.79 18.67 10.83
N LYS A 73 -3.47 17.60 10.40
CA LYS A 73 -4.43 17.59 9.28
C LYS A 73 -3.81 18.06 7.96
N GLN A 74 -2.53 17.72 7.77
CA GLN A 74 -1.72 18.04 6.59
C GLN A 74 -1.41 16.82 5.71
N LEU A 75 -1.92 15.65 6.09
CA LEU A 75 -1.83 14.41 5.31
C LEU A 75 -3.20 14.02 4.73
N MET A 76 -3.25 13.80 3.42
CA MET A 76 -4.42 13.28 2.70
C MET A 76 -4.14 11.87 2.18
N ALA A 77 -5.21 11.11 1.90
CA ALA A 77 -5.13 9.81 1.24
C ALA A 77 -5.84 9.85 -0.12
N TYR A 78 -5.17 9.37 -1.17
CA TYR A 78 -5.76 9.09 -2.47
C TYR A 78 -6.00 7.58 -2.60
N GLU A 79 -7.25 7.17 -2.76
CA GLU A 79 -7.63 5.76 -2.80
C GLU A 79 -7.35 5.14 -4.17
N HIS A 80 -6.40 4.20 -4.22
CA HIS A 80 -6.10 3.40 -5.42
C HIS A 80 -6.62 1.98 -5.27
N HIS A 81 -7.72 1.70 -5.97
CA HIS A 81 -8.35 0.37 -6.01
C HIS A 81 -7.78 -0.55 -7.11
N GLY A 82 -6.81 -0.05 -7.89
CA GLY A 82 -6.19 -0.80 -8.99
C GLY A 82 -5.11 -1.78 -8.54
N PHE A 83 -4.28 -2.21 -9.50
CA PHE A 83 -3.14 -3.08 -9.19
C PHE A 83 -2.10 -2.32 -8.36
N TRP A 84 -1.70 -2.92 -7.24
CA TRP A 84 -0.57 -2.52 -6.42
C TRP A 84 0.06 -3.77 -5.81
N GLN A 85 1.39 -3.86 -5.85
CA GLN A 85 2.14 -5.01 -5.35
C GLN A 85 3.54 -4.55 -4.92
N PRO A 86 3.92 -4.72 -3.64
CA PRO A 86 5.29 -4.51 -3.20
C PRO A 86 6.14 -5.74 -3.55
N MET A 87 7.46 -5.60 -3.45
CA MET A 87 8.41 -6.69 -3.62
C MET A 87 9.25 -6.87 -2.34
N ASP A 88 8.62 -7.41 -1.30
CA ASP A 88 9.27 -7.57 0.01
C ASP A 88 9.94 -8.95 0.14
N THR A 89 9.42 -9.95 -0.58
CA THR A 89 9.85 -11.34 -0.48
C THR A 89 10.26 -11.92 -1.84
N LEU A 90 10.98 -13.04 -1.83
CA LEU A 90 11.30 -13.79 -3.06
C LEU A 90 10.04 -14.20 -3.82
N ARG A 91 8.96 -14.50 -3.11
CA ARG A 91 7.67 -14.84 -3.70
C ARG A 91 7.08 -13.65 -4.48
N ASP A 92 7.17 -12.45 -3.94
CA ASP A 92 6.69 -11.25 -4.63
C ASP A 92 7.50 -11.00 -5.90
N LYS A 93 8.84 -11.22 -5.85
CA LYS A 93 9.69 -11.16 -7.04
C LYS A 93 9.23 -12.15 -8.10
N GLN A 94 8.99 -13.40 -7.73
CA GLN A 94 8.52 -14.43 -8.68
C GLN A 94 7.19 -14.03 -9.32
N LEU A 95 6.23 -13.55 -8.54
CA LEU A 95 4.95 -13.06 -9.05
C LEU A 95 5.13 -11.91 -10.05
N LEU A 96 5.96 -10.93 -9.72
CA LEU A 96 6.20 -9.76 -10.58
C LEU A 96 6.95 -10.16 -11.87
N GLU A 97 7.91 -11.06 -11.79
CA GLU A 97 8.62 -11.62 -12.96
C GLU A 97 7.68 -12.40 -13.88
N ASP A 98 6.80 -13.23 -13.33
CA ASP A 98 5.81 -13.99 -14.11
C ASP A 98 4.85 -13.05 -14.84
N LEU A 99 4.37 -11.99 -14.17
CA LEU A 99 3.53 -10.96 -14.78
C LEU A 99 4.27 -10.23 -15.90
N TRP A 100 5.56 -9.93 -15.70
CA TRP A 100 6.39 -9.27 -16.70
C TRP A 100 6.64 -10.15 -17.93
N THR A 101 7.16 -11.37 -17.73
CA THR A 101 7.54 -12.31 -18.79
C THR A 101 6.33 -12.79 -19.60
N SER A 102 5.16 -12.91 -18.97
CA SER A 102 3.91 -13.25 -19.68
C SER A 102 3.28 -12.08 -20.44
N GLY A 103 3.85 -10.87 -20.37
CA GLY A 103 3.30 -9.66 -21.00
C GLY A 103 2.03 -9.14 -20.35
N LYS A 104 1.76 -9.50 -19.09
CA LYS A 104 0.54 -9.17 -18.33
C LYS A 104 0.79 -8.20 -17.18
N ALA A 105 1.95 -7.56 -17.13
CA ALA A 105 2.33 -6.61 -16.10
C ALA A 105 1.41 -5.37 -16.10
N PRO A 106 0.50 -5.20 -15.11
CA PRO A 106 -0.47 -4.11 -15.14
C PRO A 106 0.16 -2.73 -14.92
N TRP A 107 1.39 -2.69 -14.39
CA TRP A 107 2.16 -1.46 -14.23
C TRP A 107 2.89 -1.02 -15.51
N LYS A 108 3.03 -1.91 -16.52
CA LYS A 108 3.67 -1.55 -17.79
C LYS A 108 2.67 -0.80 -18.68
N MET A 109 2.60 0.52 -18.52
CA MET A 109 1.71 1.41 -19.29
C MET A 109 2.43 2.13 -20.44
N TRP A 110 3.66 1.74 -20.75
CA TRP A 110 4.48 2.30 -21.82
C TRP A 110 4.73 1.27 -22.94
N GLU A 111 5.13 1.77 -24.11
CA GLU A 111 5.56 0.93 -25.24
C GLU A 111 6.98 0.39 -25.02
#